data_AF-M1QYY2-F1
#
_entry.id   AF-M1QYY2-F1
#
_cell.length_a   1.000
_cell.length_b   1.000
_cell.length_c   1.000
_cell.angle_alpha   90.00
_cell.angle_beta   90.00
_cell.angle_gamma   90.00
#
_symmetry.space_group_name_H-M   'P 1'
#
loop_
_entity.id
_entity.type
_entity.pdbx_description
1 polymer ?
#
loop_
_entity_poly.entity_id
_entity_poly.type
_entity_poly.pdbx_seq_one_letter_code
_entity_poly.pdbx_strand_id
1 'polypeptide(L)'
;SLLVAQYNQKTQQAKLISIMRDSYVDIPGYGMNKINAAYSYGGVDLLNQTLKENFKFEAPYYASITFQDFIDCVNELFPGGVKIDAEKSLDLDGVYINKGEQVMDGNTLLQYARFREDKEGDFGRIRRQQQVIKAISQQLKDVTSIFKLPKAVGKLLGSIQTNLPESVLLDCGMDFLKDIC
;
A
#
# COMPACT_ATOMS: atom_id res chain seq x y z
N SER A 1 6.58 -4.66 0.18
CA SER A 1 6.14 -4.41 1.57
C SER A 1 5.05 -5.41 1.92
N LEU A 2 4.80 -5.68 3.20
CA LEU A 2 3.65 -6.49 3.63
C LEU A 2 2.71 -5.58 4.43
N LEU A 3 1.52 -5.38 3.89
CA LEU A 3 0.47 -4.55 4.47
C LEU A 3 -0.78 -5.43 4.58
N VAL A 4 -1.48 -5.33 5.71
CA VAL A 4 -2.76 -5.98 5.90
C VAL A 4 -3.79 -4.88 6.13
N ALA A 5 -4.75 -4.80 5.22
CA ALA A 5 -5.86 -3.87 5.30
C ALA A 5 -7.13 -4.63 5.70
N GLN A 6 -7.91 -4.03 6.59
CA GLN A 6 -9.24 -4.49 6.96
C GLN A 6 -10.20 -3.33 6.76
N TYR A 7 -11.33 -3.58 6.11
CA TYR A 7 -12.43 -2.63 6.01
C TYR A 7 -13.69 -3.24 6.60
N ASN A 8 -14.33 -2.55 7.54
CA ASN A 8 -15.62 -2.95 8.09
C ASN A 8 -16.71 -2.04 7.51
N GLN A 9 -17.47 -2.55 6.54
CA GLN A 9 -18.57 -1.84 5.87
C GLN A 9 -19.69 -1.40 6.83
N LYS A 10 -19.91 -2.10 7.95
CA LYS A 10 -20.95 -1.74 8.91
C LYS A 10 -20.60 -0.51 9.74
N THR A 11 -19.32 -0.40 10.12
CA THR A 11 -18.81 0.73 10.91
C THR A 11 -18.09 1.76 10.05
N GLN A 12 -17.95 1.48 8.75
CA GLN A 12 -17.14 2.21 7.77
C GLN A 12 -15.68 2.46 8.22
N GLN A 13 -15.15 1.57 9.08
CA GLN A 13 -13.80 1.72 9.62
C GLN A 13 -12.78 0.95 8.79
N ALA A 14 -11.76 1.66 8.30
CA ALA A 14 -10.57 1.08 7.70
C ALA A 14 -9.44 0.97 8.75
N LYS A 15 -8.79 -0.20 8.80
CA LYS A 15 -7.58 -0.44 9.58
C LYS A 15 -6.48 -0.92 8.66
N LEU A 16 -5.27 -0.41 8.87
CA LEU A 16 -4.09 -0.79 8.13
C LEU A 16 -2.98 -1.13 9.12
N ILE A 17 -2.41 -2.31 8.97
CA ILE A 17 -1.22 -2.72 9.71
C ILE A 17 -0.08 -3.04 8.74
N SER A 18 1.13 -2.67 9.12
CA SER A 18 2.34 -2.95 8.35
C SER A 18 3.13 -4.03 9.06
N ILE A 19 3.45 -5.10 8.33
CA ILE A 19 4.26 -6.19 8.85
C ILE A 19 5.71 -5.97 8.40
N MET A 20 6.63 -5.97 9.35
CA MET A 20 8.05 -5.83 9.04
C MET A 20 8.51 -7.05 8.25
N ARG A 21 9.15 -6.79 7.11
CA ARG A 21 9.59 -7.83 6.17
C ARG A 21 10.55 -8.84 6.81
N ASP A 22 11.31 -8.37 7.79
CA ASP A 22 12.36 -9.12 8.45
C ASP A 22 11.90 -9.71 9.80
N SER A 23 10.59 -9.70 10.10
CA SER A 23 10.03 -10.39 11.27
C SER A 23 10.40 -11.87 11.24
N TYR A 24 10.98 -12.36 12.34
CA TYR A 24 11.39 -13.75 12.49
C TYR A 24 10.21 -14.60 12.97
N VAL A 25 9.74 -15.51 12.12
CA VAL A 25 8.50 -16.28 12.28
C VAL A 25 8.72 -17.73 11.88
N ASP A 26 7.87 -18.62 12.35
CA ASP A 26 7.87 -20.02 11.92
C ASP A 26 7.16 -20.14 10.57
N ILE A 27 7.86 -20.63 9.55
CA ILE A 27 7.31 -20.84 8.21
C ILE A 27 6.97 -22.32 8.04
N PRO A 28 5.69 -22.68 7.79
CA PRO A 28 5.26 -24.06 7.67
C PRO A 28 6.08 -24.84 6.62
N GLY A 29 6.74 -25.92 7.06
CA GLY A 29 7.60 -26.75 6.21
C GLY A 29 9.03 -26.22 5.98
N TYR A 30 9.36 -25.02 6.45
CA TYR A 30 10.69 -24.39 6.28
C TYR A 30 11.34 -23.95 7.59
N GLY A 31 10.61 -23.99 8.72
CA GLY A 31 11.10 -23.60 10.04
C GLY A 31 11.24 -22.08 10.20
N MET A 32 12.00 -21.67 11.22
CA MET A 32 12.16 -20.25 11.56
C MET A 32 12.93 -19.48 10.49
N ASN A 33 12.33 -18.41 9.96
CA ASN A 33 12.99 -17.51 9.01
C ASN A 33 12.34 -16.11 9.02
N LYS A 34 12.87 -15.18 8.23
CA LYS A 34 12.23 -13.89 7.96
C LYS A 34 10.93 -14.12 7.18
N ILE A 35 9.85 -13.45 7.56
CA ILE A 35 8.51 -13.68 7.00
C ILE A 35 8.45 -13.53 5.47
N ASN A 36 9.27 -12.67 4.89
CA ASN A 36 9.31 -12.50 3.43
C ASN A 36 9.83 -13.73 2.68
N ALA A 37 10.55 -14.62 3.35
CA ALA A 37 10.97 -15.88 2.76
C ALA A 37 9.76 -16.77 2.44
N ALA A 38 8.65 -16.66 3.18
CA ALA A 38 7.43 -17.44 2.91
C ALA A 38 6.89 -17.16 1.51
N TYR A 39 6.88 -15.88 1.10
CA TYR A 39 6.49 -15.51 -0.26
C TYR A 39 7.46 -16.05 -1.31
N SER A 40 8.77 -16.00 -1.03
CA SER A 40 9.78 -16.54 -1.95
C SER A 40 9.71 -18.06 -2.09
N TYR A 41 9.32 -18.79 -1.04
CA TYR A 41 9.27 -20.25 -1.03
C TYR A 41 7.97 -20.81 -1.61
N GLY A 42 6.82 -20.20 -1.32
CA GLY A 42 5.51 -20.76 -1.68
C GLY A 42 4.48 -19.71 -2.09
N GLY A 43 4.92 -18.52 -2.48
CA GLY A 43 4.04 -17.45 -2.94
C GLY A 43 3.04 -16.98 -1.88
N VAL A 44 1.87 -16.55 -2.33
CA VAL A 44 0.83 -15.98 -1.47
C VAL A 44 0.27 -17.03 -0.51
N ASP A 45 0.09 -18.27 -0.95
CA ASP A 45 -0.54 -19.32 -0.13
C ASP A 45 0.28 -19.63 1.12
N LEU A 46 1.60 -19.83 0.96
CA LEU A 46 2.49 -20.08 2.10
C LEU A 46 2.64 -18.85 3.00
N LEU A 47 2.65 -17.65 2.42
CA LEU A 47 2.66 -16.40 3.19
C LEU A 47 1.38 -16.28 4.05
N ASN A 48 0.22 -16.55 3.48
CA ASN A 48 -1.06 -16.51 4.19
C ASN A 48 -1.11 -17.57 5.31
N GLN A 49 -0.61 -18.77 5.04
CA GLN A 49 -0.52 -19.81 6.08
C GLN A 49 0.42 -19.37 7.22
N THR A 50 1.57 -18.79 6.88
CA THR A 50 2.53 -18.25 7.85
C THR A 50 1.90 -17.15 8.70
N LEU A 51 1.12 -16.24 8.09
CA LEU A 51 0.41 -15.20 8.81
C LEU A 51 -0.64 -15.77 9.77
N LYS A 52 -1.43 -16.75 9.31
CA LYS A 52 -2.45 -17.43 10.11
C LYS A 52 -1.83 -18.13 11.33
N GLU A 53 -0.73 -18.86 11.15
CA GLU A 53 -0.13 -19.64 12.22
C GLU A 53 0.58 -18.77 13.27
N ASN A 54 1.26 -17.70 12.84
CA ASN A 54 2.02 -16.83 13.74
C ASN A 54 1.17 -15.72 14.40
N PHE A 55 0.21 -15.13 13.66
CA PHE A 55 -0.54 -13.95 14.12
C PHE A 55 -2.04 -14.21 14.34
N LYS A 56 -2.53 -15.42 14.05
CA LYS A 56 -3.91 -15.85 14.29
C LYS A 56 -4.98 -15.02 13.59
N PHE A 57 -4.65 -14.43 12.43
CA PHE A 57 -5.63 -13.79 11.55
C PHE A 57 -5.52 -14.34 10.13
N GLU A 58 -6.62 -14.26 9.39
CA GLU A 58 -6.70 -14.69 7.99
C GLU A 58 -6.85 -13.46 7.08
N ALA A 59 -6.08 -13.46 5.99
CA ALA A 59 -6.21 -12.50 4.90
C ALA A 59 -6.66 -13.29 3.65
N PRO A 60 -7.98 -13.50 3.46
CA PRO A 60 -8.50 -14.33 2.37
C PRO A 60 -8.21 -13.73 0.99
N TYR A 61 -7.97 -12.42 0.93
CA TYR A 61 -7.67 -11.69 -0.28
C TYR A 61 -6.26 -11.09 -0.22
N TYR A 62 -5.60 -11.05 -1.37
CA TYR A 62 -4.31 -10.39 -1.54
C TYR A 62 -4.37 -9.42 -2.70
N ALA A 63 -3.51 -8.41 -2.66
CA ALA A 63 -3.21 -7.54 -3.78
C ALA A 63 -1.70 -7.36 -3.85
N SER A 64 -1.11 -7.64 -5.02
CA SER A 64 0.30 -7.45 -5.29
C SER A 64 0.46 -6.38 -6.37
N ILE A 65 1.34 -5.41 -6.10
CA ILE A 65 1.56 -4.23 -6.92
C ILE A 65 3.07 -4.11 -7.12
N THR A 66 3.52 -3.96 -8.37
CA THR A 66 4.92 -3.66 -8.66
C THR A 66 5.22 -2.17 -8.48
N PHE A 67 6.50 -1.80 -8.53
CA PHE A 67 6.88 -0.39 -8.48
C PHE A 67 6.34 0.39 -9.68
N GLN A 68 6.34 -0.21 -10.87
CA GLN A 68 5.82 0.44 -12.07
C GLN A 68 4.31 0.64 -11.97
N ASP A 69 3.57 -0.38 -11.51
CA ASP A 69 2.12 -0.28 -11.32
C ASP A 69 1.75 0.84 -10.34
N PHE A 70 2.53 1.00 -9.26
CA PHE A 70 2.33 2.09 -8.30
C PHE A 70 2.53 3.46 -8.94
N ILE A 71 3.63 3.66 -9.69
CA ILE A 71 3.94 4.93 -10.37
C ILE A 71 2.83 5.28 -11.36
N ASP A 72 2.45 4.32 -12.20
CA ASP A 72 1.46 4.53 -13.27
C ASP A 72 0.07 4.82 -12.69
N CYS A 73 -0.29 4.14 -11.60
CA CYS A 73 -1.53 4.37 -10.88
C CYS A 73 -1.60 5.78 -10.28
N VAL A 74 -0.55 6.21 -9.57
CA VAL A 74 -0.49 7.55 -8.97
C VAL A 74 -0.55 8.63 -10.05
N ASN A 75 0.20 8.49 -11.13
CA ASN A 75 0.23 9.49 -12.21
C ASN A 75 -1.11 9.58 -12.98
N GLU A 76 -1.85 8.48 -13.14
CA GLU A 76 -3.18 8.51 -13.78
C GLU A 76 -4.24 9.13 -12.85
N LEU A 77 -4.23 8.77 -11.57
CA LEU A 77 -5.17 9.29 -10.57
C LEU A 77 -4.90 10.75 -10.22
N PHE A 78 -3.63 11.11 -10.11
CA PHE A 78 -3.14 12.42 -9.73
C PHE A 78 -2.13 12.94 -10.76
N PRO A 79 -2.57 13.36 -11.98
CA PRO A 79 -1.65 13.90 -12.99
C PRO A 79 -0.89 15.14 -12.53
N GLY A 80 -1.44 15.87 -11.57
CA GLY A 80 -0.78 17.01 -10.92
C GLY A 80 0.12 16.63 -9.74
N GLY A 81 0.24 15.34 -9.41
CA GLY A 81 0.94 14.82 -8.24
C GLY A 81 0.09 14.82 -6.96
N VAL A 82 0.64 14.22 -5.92
CA VAL A 82 0.03 14.07 -4.59
C VAL A 82 0.72 15.01 -3.62
N LYS A 83 -0.04 15.84 -2.91
CA LYS A 83 0.48 16.70 -1.84
C LYS A 83 0.90 15.85 -0.64
N ILE A 84 2.13 15.98 -0.18
CA ILE A 84 2.70 15.30 0.99
C ILE A 84 3.47 16.32 1.82
N ASP A 85 3.29 16.29 3.14
CA ASP A 85 4.17 16.98 4.09
C ASP A 85 5.32 16.05 4.49
N ALA A 86 6.44 16.13 3.76
CA ALA A 86 7.55 15.22 3.97
C ALA A 86 8.19 15.44 5.35
N GLU A 87 8.31 14.37 6.13
CA GLU A 87 8.81 14.44 7.51
C GLU A 87 10.26 14.94 7.59
N LYS A 88 11.03 14.74 6.52
CA LYS A 88 12.45 15.09 6.41
C LYS A 88 12.90 15.19 4.96
N SER A 89 14.04 15.86 4.75
CA SER A 89 14.72 15.80 3.47
C SER A 89 15.39 14.44 3.28
N LEU A 90 15.33 13.90 2.08
CA LEU A 90 15.92 12.63 1.71
C LEU A 90 16.39 12.64 0.25
N ASP A 91 17.35 11.77 -0.05
CA ASP A 91 17.85 11.51 -1.39
C ASP A 91 17.85 10.00 -1.59
N LEU A 92 17.19 9.53 -2.64
CA LEU A 92 17.14 8.12 -2.99
C LEU A 92 17.02 7.96 -4.51
N ASP A 93 17.88 7.13 -5.09
CA ASP A 93 17.88 6.84 -6.53
C ASP A 93 17.94 8.11 -7.41
N GLY A 94 18.62 9.17 -6.94
CA GLY A 94 18.74 10.47 -7.63
C GLY A 94 17.51 11.37 -7.50
N VAL A 95 16.54 11.00 -6.67
CA VAL A 95 15.36 11.81 -6.36
C VAL A 95 15.55 12.50 -5.02
N TYR A 96 15.66 13.83 -5.09
CA TYR A 96 15.79 14.67 -3.91
C TYR A 96 14.43 15.18 -3.45
N ILE A 97 14.11 14.95 -2.18
CA ILE A 97 12.87 15.35 -1.54
C ILE A 97 13.22 16.27 -0.38
N ASN A 98 12.56 17.44 -0.31
CA ASN A 98 12.75 18.38 0.79
C ASN A 98 11.84 18.06 1.96
N LYS A 99 12.23 18.40 3.18
CA LYS A 99 11.28 18.44 4.31
C LYS A 99 10.18 19.46 4.05
N GLY A 100 8.94 19.14 4.43
CA GLY A 100 7.79 20.02 4.36
C GLY A 100 6.80 19.67 3.26
N GLU A 101 5.77 20.51 3.12
CA GLU A 101 4.74 20.35 2.10
C GLU A 101 5.32 20.48 0.69
N GLN A 102 5.10 19.45 -0.14
CA GLN A 102 5.40 19.49 -1.56
C GLN A 102 4.44 18.57 -2.33
N VAL A 103 4.47 18.68 -3.65
CA VAL A 103 3.69 17.84 -4.54
C VAL A 103 4.62 16.82 -5.18
N MET A 104 4.26 15.54 -5.09
CA MET A 104 5.08 14.43 -5.55
C MET A 104 4.37 13.67 -6.66
N ASP A 105 5.05 13.44 -7.78
CA ASP A 105 4.59 12.49 -8.79
C ASP A 105 4.75 11.03 -8.31
N GLY A 106 4.28 10.07 -9.10
CA GLY A 106 4.34 8.65 -8.74
C GLY A 106 5.74 8.14 -8.44
N ASN A 107 6.76 8.59 -9.18
CA ASN A 107 8.14 8.17 -8.95
C ASN A 107 8.69 8.76 -7.63
N THR A 108 8.49 10.06 -7.41
CA THR A 108 8.94 10.75 -6.20
C THR A 108 8.26 10.18 -4.96
N LEU A 109 6.95 9.91 -5.05
CA LEU A 109 6.16 9.32 -3.98
C LEU A 109 6.60 7.88 -3.68
N LEU A 110 6.99 7.11 -4.71
CA LEU A 110 7.57 5.78 -4.54
C LEU A 110 8.90 5.86 -3.77
N GLN A 111 9.80 6.78 -4.14
CA GLN A 111 11.08 6.94 -3.45
C GLN A 111 10.88 7.33 -1.99
N TYR A 112 9.95 8.25 -1.72
CA TYR A 112 9.55 8.62 -0.36
C TYR A 112 9.10 7.40 0.46
N ALA A 113 8.25 6.54 -0.10
CA ALA A 113 7.76 5.32 0.55
C ALA A 113 8.80 4.19 0.70
N ARG A 114 9.89 4.23 -0.07
CA ARG A 114 10.97 3.22 -0.06
C ARG A 114 12.13 3.59 0.85
N PHE A 115 12.28 4.87 1.17
CA PHE A 115 13.41 5.39 1.91
C PHE A 115 13.58 4.70 3.28
N ARG A 116 14.80 4.19 3.51
CA ARG A 116 15.21 3.47 4.73
C ARG A 116 16.62 3.85 5.20
N GLU A 117 17.30 4.76 4.50
CA GLU A 117 18.71 5.08 4.72
C GLU A 117 18.86 6.11 5.86
N ASP A 118 18.17 5.85 6.97
CA ASP A 118 18.26 6.66 8.17
C ASP A 118 18.25 5.81 9.44
N LYS A 119 18.40 6.49 10.58
CA LYS A 119 18.45 5.85 11.90
C LYS A 119 17.17 5.11 12.28
N GLU A 120 16.04 5.42 11.64
CA GLU A 120 14.75 4.77 11.91
C GLU A 120 14.54 3.53 11.02
N GLY A 121 15.26 3.42 9.91
CA GLY A 121 15.25 2.26 9.02
C GLY A 121 13.84 1.87 8.60
N ASP A 122 13.44 0.65 8.97
CA ASP A 122 12.14 0.08 8.63
C ASP A 122 10.95 0.76 9.34
N PHE A 123 11.14 1.30 10.54
CA PHE A 123 10.08 2.02 11.26
C PHE A 123 9.71 3.32 10.54
N GLY A 124 10.72 4.10 10.15
CA GLY A 124 10.52 5.32 9.37
C GLY A 124 9.88 5.02 8.01
N ARG A 125 10.32 3.94 7.35
CA ARG A 125 9.73 3.49 6.08
C ARG A 125 8.25 3.15 6.24
N ILE A 126 7.87 2.39 7.28
CA ILE A 126 6.47 2.02 7.54
C ILE A 126 5.61 3.27 7.75
N ARG A 127 6.10 4.23 8.52
CA ARG A 127 5.39 5.47 8.79
C ARG A 127 5.16 6.29 7.51
N ARG A 128 6.18 6.44 6.66
CA ARG A 128 6.07 7.08 5.34
C ARG A 128 5.11 6.34 4.42
N GLN A 129 5.10 5.01 4.41
CA GLN A 129 4.12 4.22 3.64
C GLN A 129 2.69 4.49 4.09
N GLN A 130 2.44 4.53 5.39
CA GLN A 130 1.12 4.88 5.93
C GLN A 130 0.75 6.33 5.60
N GLN A 131 1.71 7.25 5.65
CA GLN A 131 1.51 8.64 5.25
C GLN A 131 1.10 8.76 3.77
N VAL A 132 1.79 8.04 2.87
CA VAL A 132 1.46 8.00 1.44
C VAL A 132 0.05 7.48 1.21
N ILE A 133 -0.32 6.35 1.83
CA ILE A 133 -1.66 5.77 1.70
C ILE A 133 -2.71 6.76 2.22
N LYS A 134 -2.48 7.39 3.36
CA LYS A 134 -3.39 8.39 3.93
C LYS A 134 -3.56 9.60 3.03
N ALA A 135 -2.47 10.14 2.48
CA ALA A 135 -2.49 11.30 1.60
C ALA A 135 -3.23 11.02 0.28
N ILE A 136 -2.99 9.84 -0.31
CA ILE A 136 -3.73 9.36 -1.48
C ILE A 136 -5.22 9.26 -1.14
N SER A 137 -5.60 8.56 -0.06
CA SER A 137 -7.01 8.41 0.32
C SER A 137 -7.71 9.74 0.59
N GLN A 138 -7.01 10.71 1.20
CA GLN A 138 -7.57 12.03 1.48
C GLN A 138 -7.76 12.87 0.21
N GLN A 139 -6.79 12.86 -0.69
CA GLN A 139 -6.87 13.64 -1.94
C GLN A 139 -7.71 12.95 -3.01
N LEU A 140 -7.94 11.64 -2.91
CA LEU A 140 -8.88 10.93 -3.78
C LEU A 140 -10.30 11.50 -3.65
N LYS A 141 -10.64 12.10 -2.49
CA LYS A 141 -11.87 12.89 -2.30
C LYS A 141 -11.96 14.06 -3.27
N ASP A 142 -10.87 14.76 -3.49
CA ASP A 142 -10.84 15.96 -4.33
C ASP A 142 -10.84 15.58 -5.82
N VAL A 143 -10.36 14.38 -6.14
CA VAL A 143 -10.37 13.77 -7.48
C VAL A 143 -11.78 13.28 -7.89
N THR A 144 -12.80 13.40 -7.02
CA THR A 144 -14.22 13.05 -7.28
C THR A 144 -14.91 13.83 -8.41
N SER A 145 -14.17 14.37 -9.38
CA SER A 145 -14.69 14.55 -10.74
C SER A 145 -15.04 13.18 -11.33
N ILE A 146 -16.32 12.81 -11.12
CA ILE A 146 -17.13 11.63 -11.49
C ILE A 146 -16.76 10.89 -12.80
N PHE A 147 -15.98 11.49 -13.70
CA PHE A 147 -15.67 10.95 -15.02
C PHE A 147 -14.37 10.14 -15.14
N LYS A 148 -13.39 10.30 -14.24
CA LYS A 148 -12.07 9.62 -14.37
C LYS A 148 -11.90 8.38 -13.51
N LEU A 149 -12.71 8.24 -12.46
CA LEU A 149 -12.61 7.15 -11.50
C LEU A 149 -12.76 5.76 -12.15
N PRO A 150 -13.74 5.48 -13.02
CA PRO A 150 -13.91 4.14 -13.61
C PRO A 150 -12.72 3.72 -14.48
N LYS A 151 -12.14 4.66 -15.24
CA LYS A 151 -10.97 4.39 -16.10
C LYS A 151 -9.73 4.12 -15.25
N ALA A 152 -9.50 4.92 -14.22
CA ALA A 152 -8.36 4.74 -13.33
C ALA A 152 -8.48 3.45 -12.50
N VAL A 153 -9.67 3.14 -11.98
CA VAL A 153 -9.97 1.88 -11.29
C VAL A 153 -9.80 0.69 -12.24
N GLY A 154 -10.28 0.76 -13.48
CA GLY A 154 -10.10 -0.31 -14.46
C GLY A 154 -8.62 -0.57 -14.79
N LYS A 155 -7.80 0.48 -14.93
CA LYS A 155 -6.36 0.35 -15.14
C LYS A 155 -5.65 -0.23 -13.91
N LEU A 156 -6.04 0.25 -12.72
CA LEU A 156 -5.53 -0.23 -11.43
C LEU A 156 -5.89 -1.72 -11.23
N LEU A 157 -7.12 -2.12 -11.52
CA LEU A 157 -7.55 -3.52 -11.50
C LEU A 157 -6.78 -4.38 -12.51
N GLY A 158 -6.47 -3.85 -13.70
CA GLY A 158 -5.67 -4.55 -14.71
C GLY A 158 -4.18 -4.68 -14.34
N SER A 159 -3.66 -3.78 -13.51
CA SER A 159 -2.25 -3.76 -13.09
C SER A 159 -1.98 -4.53 -11.79
N ILE A 160 -3.00 -4.75 -10.95
CA ILE A 160 -2.85 -5.44 -9.66
C ILE A 160 -3.10 -6.93 -9.81
N GLN A 161 -2.16 -7.75 -9.33
CA GLN A 161 -2.41 -9.19 -9.18
C GLN A 161 -3.19 -9.42 -7.89
N THR A 162 -4.43 -9.93 -8.00
CA THR A 162 -5.32 -10.13 -6.86
C THR A 162 -6.27 -11.31 -7.07
N ASN A 163 -6.72 -11.90 -5.96
CA ASN A 163 -7.86 -12.84 -5.92
C ASN A 163 -9.14 -12.18 -5.34
N LEU A 164 -9.14 -10.86 -5.16
CA LEU A 164 -10.31 -10.12 -4.70
C LEU A 164 -11.34 -10.04 -5.85
N PRO A 165 -12.60 -10.45 -5.63
CA PRO A 165 -13.63 -10.28 -6.64
C PRO A 165 -13.84 -8.80 -6.96
N GLU A 166 -13.98 -8.46 -8.25
CA GLU A 166 -14.20 -7.08 -8.69
C GLU A 166 -15.39 -6.43 -8.00
N SER A 167 -16.47 -7.19 -7.77
CA SER A 167 -17.65 -6.72 -7.04
C SER A 167 -17.29 -6.27 -5.61
N VAL A 168 -16.50 -7.05 -4.88
CA VAL A 168 -16.06 -6.72 -3.52
C VAL A 168 -15.19 -5.46 -3.54
N LEU A 169 -14.29 -5.34 -4.53
CA LEU A 169 -13.44 -4.16 -4.69
C LEU A 169 -14.26 -2.90 -4.95
N LEU A 170 -15.21 -2.97 -5.88
CA LEU A 170 -16.09 -1.85 -6.23
C LEU A 170 -17.00 -1.49 -5.05
N ASP A 171 -17.59 -2.46 -4.38
CA ASP A 171 -18.49 -2.23 -3.23
C ASP A 171 -17.73 -1.58 -2.08
N CYS A 172 -16.57 -2.12 -1.70
CA CYS A 172 -15.75 -1.56 -0.63
C CYS A 172 -15.19 -0.17 -1.02
N GLY A 173 -14.77 0.00 -2.28
CA GLY A 173 -14.25 1.27 -2.77
C GLY A 173 -15.31 2.36 -2.77
N MET A 174 -16.53 2.06 -3.23
CA MET A 174 -17.64 3.00 -3.25
C MET A 174 -18.15 3.33 -1.84
N ASP A 175 -18.21 2.35 -0.94
CA ASP A 175 -18.57 2.59 0.46
C ASP A 175 -17.52 3.45 1.18
N PHE A 176 -16.23 3.16 0.96
CA PHE A 176 -15.12 3.94 1.50
C PHE A 176 -15.12 5.38 0.97
N LEU A 177 -15.37 5.59 -0.33
CA LEU A 177 -15.47 6.94 -0.89
C LEU A 177 -16.65 7.73 -0.31
N LYS A 178 -17.78 7.07 -0.02
CA LYS A 178 -18.96 7.71 0.59
C LYS A 178 -18.73 8.10 2.04
N ASP A 179 -18.08 7.26 2.85
CA ASP A 179 -17.73 7.59 4.23
C ASP A 179 -16.79 8.80 4.32
N ILE A 180 -15.96 8.94 3.29
CA ILE A 180 -14.92 9.95 3.22
C ILE A 180 -15.42 11.24 2.54
N CYS A 181 -16.58 11.26 1.87
CA CYS A 181 -17.23 12.46 1.32
C CYS A 181 -18.31 13.01 2.26
#